data_AF-A0A943TSV7-F1
#
_entry.id   AF-A0A943TSV7-F1
#
_cell.length_a   1.000
_cell.length_b   1.000
_cell.length_c   1.000
_cell.angle_alpha   90.00
_cell.angle_beta   90.00
_cell.angle_gamma   90.00
#
_symmetry.space_group_name_H-M   'P 1'
#
loop_
_entity.id
_entity.type
_entity.pdbx_description
1 polymer ?
#
loop_
_entity_poly.entity_id
_entity_poly.type
_entity_poly.pdbx_seq_one_letter_code
_entity_poly.pdbx_strand_id
1 'polypeptide(L)' 'MEKKFEDCMEELSSVVSQMQKEEIPLEEMLVQYKKGTEAAMACLTILKETERDIHDISVEIEKLIQQGEEMRDKRNDGK' A
#
# COMPACT_ATOMS: atom_id res chain seq x y z
N MET A 1 -12.23 -12.49 -3.92
CA MET A 1 -10.90 -12.30 -4.56
C MET A 1 -10.48 -10.90 -4.24
N GLU A 2 -9.36 -10.73 -3.56
CA GLU A 2 -8.84 -9.41 -3.19
C GLU A 2 -8.33 -8.70 -4.46
N LYS A 3 -8.69 -7.43 -4.66
CA LYS A 3 -8.23 -6.66 -5.83
C LYS A 3 -6.75 -6.33 -5.66
N LYS A 4 -5.95 -6.47 -6.72
CA LYS A 4 -4.53 -6.07 -6.69
C LYS A 4 -4.39 -4.57 -6.83
N PHE A 5 -3.24 -4.04 -6.40
CA PHE A 5 -2.92 -2.62 -6.53
C PHE A 5 -2.96 -2.16 -7.99
N GLU A 6 -2.39 -2.97 -8.89
CA GLU A 6 -2.32 -2.70 -10.33
C GLU A 6 -3.71 -2.58 -10.94
N ASP A 7 -4.63 -3.47 -10.55
CA ASP A 7 -6.02 -3.45 -11.02
C ASP A 7 -6.74 -2.17 -10.56
N CYS A 8 -6.55 -1.77 -9.30
CA CYS A 8 -7.14 -0.53 -8.75
C CYS A 8 -6.56 0.72 -9.44
N MET A 9 -5.27 0.72 -9.76
CA MET A 9 -4.60 1.81 -10.47
C MET A 9 -5.04 1.92 -11.93
N GLU A 10 -5.26 0.80 -12.62
CA GLU A 10 -5.82 0.78 -13.96
C GLU A 10 -7.25 1.35 -13.98
N GLU A 11 -8.09 0.93 -13.01
CA GLU A 11 -9.44 1.45 -12.84
C GLU A 11 -9.44 2.96 -12.58
N LEU A 12 -8.60 3.44 -11.66
CA LEU A 12 -8.45 4.88 -11.37
C LEU A 12 -8.00 5.67 -12.60
N SER A 13 -7.02 5.16 -13.34
CA SER A 13 -6.50 5.81 -14.55
C SER A 13 -7.58 5.92 -15.63
N SER A 14 -8.37 4.85 -15.81
CA SER A 14 -9.49 4.83 -16.74
C SER A 14 -10.56 5.86 -16.37
N VAL A 15 -10.91 5.98 -15.09
CA VAL A 15 -11.85 7.01 -14.60
C VAL A 15 -11.34 8.42 -14.91
N VAL A 16 -10.07 8.70 -14.61
CA VAL A 16 -9.47 10.03 -14.89
C VAL A 16 -9.51 10.34 -16.38
N SER A 17 -9.14 9.39 -17.24
CA SER A 17 -9.22 9.57 -18.70
C SER A 17 -10.64 9.83 -19.20
N GLN A 18 -11.66 9.22 -18.58
CA GLN A 18 -13.06 9.48 -18.91
C GLN A 18 -13.51 10.87 -18.46
N MET A 19 -13.09 11.33 -17.28
CA MET A 19 -13.42 12.65 -16.74
C MET A 19 -12.74 13.81 -17.48
N GLN A 20 -11.63 13.56 -18.18
CA GLN A 20 -10.89 14.57 -18.96
C GLN A 20 -11.50 14.85 -20.34
N LYS A 21 -12.54 14.12 -20.75
CA LYS A 21 -13.24 14.38 -22.02
C LYS A 21 -13.98 15.72 -21.94
N GLU A 22 -13.91 16.51 -23.02
CA GLU A 22 -14.45 17.88 -23.06
C GLU A 22 -15.97 17.96 -22.82
N GLU A 23 -16.72 16.90 -23.13
CA GLU A 23 -18.17 16.84 -22.97
C GLU A 23 -18.58 15.58 -22.19
N ILE A 24 -18.51 15.65 -20.86
CA ILE A 24 -19.11 14.66 -19.97
C ILE A 24 -20.39 15.24 -19.33
N PRO A 25 -21.55 14.57 -19.45
CA PRO A 25 -22.77 14.97 -18.75
C PRO A 25 -22.53 15.02 -17.23
N LEU A 26 -23.21 15.93 -16.52
CA LEU A 26 -23.02 16.12 -15.08
C LEU A 26 -23.30 14.84 -14.28
N GLU A 27 -24.37 14.12 -14.64
CA GLU A 27 -24.74 12.85 -14.00
C GLU A 27 -23.63 11.80 -14.19
N GLU A 28 -23.03 11.76 -15.37
CA GLU A 28 -21.93 10.85 -15.68
C GLU A 28 -20.65 11.28 -14.93
N MET A 29 -20.37 12.57 -14.83
CA MET A 29 -19.27 13.10 -14.03
C MET A 29 -19.37 12.69 -12.56
N LEU A 30 -20.57 12.74 -11.96
CA LEU A 30 -20.80 12.29 -10.59
C LEU A 30 -20.55 10.79 -10.42
N VAL A 31 -20.99 9.97 -11.38
CA VAL A 31 -20.74 8.52 -11.38
C VAL A 31 -19.24 8.24 -11.47
N GLN A 32 -18.52 8.92 -12.38
CA GLN A 32 -17.08 8.75 -12.53
C GLN A 32 -16.32 9.21 -11.27
N TYR A 33 -16.68 10.35 -10.70
CA TYR A 33 -16.08 10.85 -9.46
C TYR A 33 -16.22 9.85 -8.30
N LYS A 34 -17.40 9.26 -8.14
CA LYS A 34 -17.63 8.23 -7.13
C LYS A 34 -16.76 7.00 -7.36
N LYS A 35 -16.73 6.48 -8.60
CA LYS A 35 -15.88 5.34 -8.97
C LYS A 35 -14.39 5.62 -8.74
N GLY A 36 -13.91 6.80 -9.14
CA GLY A 36 -12.53 7.21 -8.94
C GLY A 36 -12.18 7.33 -7.46
N THR A 37 -13.10 7.82 -6.63
CA THR A 37 -12.92 7.88 -5.18
C THR A 37 -12.80 6.49 -4.57
N GLU A 38 -13.67 5.56 -4.97
CA GLU A 38 -13.63 4.16 -4.51
C GLU A 38 -12.32 3.47 -4.94
N ALA A 39 -11.89 3.64 -6.19
CA ALA A 39 -10.62 3.09 -6.69
C ALA A 39 -9.41 3.69 -5.94
N ALA A 40 -9.39 5.00 -5.73
CA ALA A 40 -8.33 5.67 -4.98
C ALA A 40 -8.27 5.19 -3.52
N MET A 41 -9.43 4.98 -2.87
CA MET A 41 -9.49 4.42 -1.52
C MET A 41 -8.94 3.00 -1.45
N ALA A 42 -9.21 2.17 -2.46
CA ALA A 42 -8.65 0.83 -2.55
C ALA A 42 -7.11 0.87 -2.68
N CYS A 43 -6.58 1.71 -3.57
CA CYS A 43 -5.13 1.91 -3.69
C CYS A 43 -4.50 2.34 -2.35
N LEU A 44 -5.09 3.33 -1.67
CA LEU A 44 -4.59 3.81 -0.38
C LEU A 44 -4.64 2.74 0.72
N THR A 45 -5.62 1.83 0.68
CA THR A 45 -5.72 0.74 1.65
C THR A 45 -4.59 -0.25 1.48
N ILE A 46 -4.34 -0.67 0.23
CA ILE A 46 -3.25 -1.62 -0.10
C ILE A 46 -1.89 -1.01 0.24
N LEU A 47 -1.67 0.27 -0.07
CA LEU A 47 -0.43 0.97 0.28
C LEU A 47 -0.20 1.01 1.79
N LYS A 48 -1.24 1.31 2.58
CA LYS A 48 -1.15 1.32 4.05
C LYS A 48 -0.91 -0.06 4.64
N GLU A 49 -1.47 -1.10 4.06
CA GLU A 49 -1.21 -2.49 4.46
C GLU A 49 0.24 -2.87 4.19
N THR A 50 0.70 -2.61 2.97
CA THR A 50 2.09 -2.87 2.55
C THR A 50 3.09 -2.10 3.41
N GLU A 51 2.81 -0.83 3.73
CA GLU A 51 3.66 -0.02 4.61
C GLU A 51 3.76 -0.62 6.02
N ARG A 52 2.64 -1.12 6.58
CA ARG A 52 2.65 -1.82 7.87
C ARG A 52 3.46 -3.09 7.82
N ASP A 53 3.28 -3.90 6.77
CA ASP A 53 4.03 -5.15 6.61
C ASP A 53 5.54 -4.90 6.52
N ILE A 54 5.96 -3.89 5.76
CA ILE A 54 7.36 -3.47 5.67
C ILE A 54 7.89 -3.02 7.04
N HIS A 55 7.11 -2.26 7.79
CA HIS A 55 7.49 -1.83 9.13
C HIS A 55 7.68 -3.01 10.08
N ASP A 56 6.73 -3.95 10.11
CA ASP A 56 6.77 -5.13 10.97
C ASP A 56 7.99 -6.02 10.65
N ILE A 57 8.28 -6.23 9.36
CA ILE A 57 9.47 -6.96 8.90
C ILE A 57 10.75 -6.23 9.37
N SER A 58 10.79 -4.90 9.25
CA SER A 58 11.95 -4.11 9.65
C SER A 58 12.23 -4.23 11.15
N VAL A 59 11.18 -4.17 11.98
CA VAL A 59 11.27 -4.35 13.43
C VAL A 59 11.70 -5.78 13.79
N GLU A 60 11.24 -6.79 13.06
CA GLU A 60 11.66 -8.17 13.28
C GLU A 60 13.16 -8.38 12.95
N ILE A 61 13.64 -7.79 11.85
CA ILE A 61 15.06 -7.82 11.47
C ILE A 61 15.92 -7.18 12.56
N GLU A 62 15.54 -6.01 13.08
CA GLU A 62 16.27 -5.33 14.16
C GLU A 62 16.38 -6.21 15.42
N LYS A 63 15.29 -6.89 15.79
CA LYS A 63 15.28 -7.82 16.93
C LYS A 63 16.24 -9.00 16.70
N LEU A 64 16.25 -9.58 15.50
CA LEU A 64 17.13 -10.70 15.18
C LEU A 64 18.61 -10.29 15.21
N ILE A 65 18.95 -9.08 14.74
CA ILE A 65 20.30 -8.52 14.84
C ILE A 65 20.71 -8.39 16.31
N GLN A 66 19.87 -7.74 17.13
CA GLN A 66 20.13 -7.53 18.54
C GLN A 66 20.32 -8.85 19.31
N GLN A 67 19.48 -9.86 19.04
CA GLN A 67 19.62 -11.20 19.64
C GLN A 67 20.94 -11.88 19.23
N GLY A 68 21.35 -11.69 17.98
CA GLY A 68 22.63 -12.21 17.48
C GLY A 68 23.83 -11.57 18.19
N GLU A 69 23.79 -10.26 18.44
CA GLU A 69 24.82 -9.51 19.16
C GLU A 69 24.88 -9.91 20.64
N GLU A 70 23.74 -9.96 21.34
CA GLU A 70 23.66 -10.39 22.74
C GLU A 70 24.19 -11.82 22.94
N MET A 71 23.93 -12.72 21.98
CA MET A 71 24.44 -14.09 22.02
C MET A 71 25.96 -14.15 21.79
N ARG A 72 26.55 -13.19 21.07
CA ARG A 72 28.01 -13.11 20.87
C ARG A 72 28.70 -12.55 22.12
N ASP A 73 28.13 -11.52 22.75
CA ASP A 73 28.69 -10.93 23.97
C ASP A 73 28.69 -11.92 25.13
N LYS A 74 27.58 -12.63 25.36
CA LYS A 74 27.50 -13.71 26.37
C LYS A 74 28.53 -14.83 26.16
N ARG A 75 28.99 -15.06 24.93
CA ARG A 75 30.04 -16.04 24.62
C ARG A 75 31.45 -15.53 24.89
N ASN A 76 31.67 -14.21 24.83
CA ASN A 76 32.96 -13.59 25.14
C ASN A 76 33.16 -13.35 26.64
N ASP A 77 32.09 -13.08 27.40
CA ASP A 77 32.17 -12.84 28.85
C ASP A 77 32.37 -14.11 29.70
N GLY A 78 32.22 -15.30 29.09
CA GLY A 78 32.41 -16.60 29.75
C GLY A 78 33.81 -17.19 29.64
N LYS A 79 34.81 -16.40 29.20
CA LYS A 79 36.19 -16.86 28.94
C LYS A 79 37.23 -16.14 29.77
#